data_AF-A0A238FEG6-F1
#
_entry.id   AF-A0A238FEG6-F1
#
_cell.length_a   1.000
_cell.length_b   1.000
_cell.length_c   1.000
_cell.angle_alpha   90.00
_cell.angle_beta   90.00
_cell.angle_gamma   90.00
#
_symmetry.space_group_name_H-M   'P 1'
#
loop_
_entity.id
_entity.type
_entity.pdbx_description
1 polymer ?
#
loop_
_entity_poly.entity_id
_entity_poly.type
_entity_poly.pdbx_seq_one_letter_code
_entity_poly.pdbx_strand_id
1 'polypeptide(L)'
;MHPPLAEHQHQGKSERTAVSYRSSRREFSNSCAQKKGCAEFIEAIKHCHDQHTVLKFIGYCNDHKTALNMCLRTERMERAVKNRQHAKLKRQLIQQRWDQIERES
;
A
#
# COMPACT_ATOMS: atom_id res chain seq x y z
N MET A 1 1.25 39.08 25.38
CA MET A 1 2.70 39.07 25.61
C MET A 1 3.28 37.92 24.82
N HIS A 2 3.61 38.14 23.54
CA HIS A 2 4.33 37.16 22.72
C HIS A 2 5.82 37.34 22.96
N PRO A 3 6.60 36.29 23.24
CA PRO A 3 8.05 36.40 23.37
C PRO A 3 8.70 36.64 21.99
N PRO A 4 9.88 37.30 21.95
CA PRO A 4 10.58 37.62 20.72
C PRO A 4 11.13 36.36 20.02
N LEU A 5 11.04 36.34 18.70
CA LEU A 5 11.52 35.28 17.81
C LEU A 5 13.04 35.11 17.98
N ALA A 6 13.45 34.04 18.65
CA ALA A 6 14.84 33.60 18.63
C ALA A 6 15.13 32.93 17.28
N GLU A 7 16.14 33.46 16.58
CA GLU A 7 16.64 32.93 15.33
C GLU A 7 17.12 31.50 15.49
N HIS A 8 16.43 30.55 14.85
CA HIS A 8 16.89 29.17 14.76
C HIS A 8 17.96 29.06 13.67
N GLN A 9 19.22 28.84 14.07
CA GLN A 9 20.28 28.41 13.17
C GLN A 9 19.91 27.06 12.54
N HIS A 10 19.46 27.09 11.29
CA HIS A 10 19.30 25.90 10.46
C HIS A 10 20.68 25.42 9.98
N GLN A 11 21.33 24.58 10.79
CA GLN A 11 22.42 23.74 10.29
C GLN A 11 21.83 22.41 9.78
N GLY A 12 22.15 22.12 8.52
CA GLY A 12 21.41 21.20 7.66
C GLY A 12 21.33 19.76 8.15
N LYS A 13 20.21 19.12 7.81
CA LYS A 13 20.10 17.77 7.23
C LYS A 13 18.62 17.43 6.97
N SER A 14 18.18 17.74 5.76
CA SER A 14 17.44 16.83 4.87
C SER A 14 16.87 17.70 3.77
N GLU A 15 17.50 17.69 2.60
CA GLU A 15 16.90 18.28 1.41
C GLU A 15 15.56 17.59 1.17
N ARG A 16 14.48 18.32 1.44
CA ARG A 16 13.15 18.02 0.93
C ARG A 16 13.21 18.25 -0.58
N THR A 17 13.78 17.29 -1.31
CA THR A 17 13.72 17.28 -2.77
C THR A 17 12.28 16.99 -3.18
N ALA A 18 11.55 18.05 -3.50
CA ALA A 18 10.20 18.01 -4.08
C ALA A 18 10.18 17.47 -5.53
N VAL A 19 11.18 16.69 -5.94
CA VAL A 19 11.37 16.20 -7.31
C VAL A 19 11.80 14.73 -7.30
N SER A 20 10.97 13.85 -6.73
CA SER A 20 11.08 12.40 -6.99
C SER A 20 9.76 11.63 -6.89
N TYR A 21 8.62 12.32 -6.77
CA TYR A 21 7.32 11.64 -6.65
C TYR A 21 6.82 10.97 -7.95
N ARG A 22 7.50 11.21 -9.09
CA ARG A 22 7.13 10.67 -10.41
C ARG A 22 8.02 9.53 -10.92
N SER A 23 9.25 9.38 -10.42
CA SER A 23 10.17 8.32 -10.84
C SER A 23 9.93 7.01 -10.06
N SER A 24 9.74 7.08 -8.74
CA SER A 24 9.47 5.91 -7.89
C SER A 24 8.09 5.25 -8.12
N ARG A 25 7.23 5.84 -8.94
CA ARG A 25 5.91 5.27 -9.27
C ARG A 25 5.99 4.15 -10.32
N ARG A 26 7.10 4.06 -11.07
CA ARG A 26 7.30 3.01 -12.09
C ARG A 26 7.94 1.72 -11.55
N GLU A 27 8.60 1.74 -10.39
CA GLU A 27 9.01 0.51 -9.71
C GLU A 27 7.84 -0.11 -8.91
N PHE A 28 6.91 0.73 -8.45
CA PHE A 28 5.74 0.27 -7.70
C PHE A 28 4.73 -0.54 -8.55
N SER A 29 4.77 -0.41 -9.89
CA SER A 29 3.91 -1.23 -10.77
C SER A 29 4.23 -2.72 -10.71
N ASN A 30 5.49 -3.09 -10.40
CA ASN A 30 5.89 -4.50 -10.28
C ASN A 30 5.64 -5.09 -8.89
N SER A 31 5.32 -4.27 -7.88
CA SER A 31 5.02 -4.73 -6.51
C SER A 31 3.57 -5.22 -6.31
N CYS A 32 2.68 -4.97 -7.27
CA CYS A 32 1.26 -5.31 -7.14
C CYS A 32 0.94 -6.78 -7.51
N ALA A 33 1.84 -7.50 -8.19
CA ALA A 33 1.43 -8.64 -9.02
C ALA A 33 1.52 -10.05 -8.41
N GLN A 34 2.32 -10.30 -7.36
CA GLN A 34 2.41 -11.66 -6.80
C GLN A 34 1.66 -11.78 -5.46
N LYS A 35 0.34 -11.98 -5.52
CA LYS A 35 -0.42 -12.46 -4.35
C LYS A 35 -0.13 -13.95 -4.16
N LYS A 36 0.97 -14.28 -3.46
CA LYS A 36 1.40 -15.68 -3.24
C LYS A 36 0.25 -16.58 -2.75
N GLY A 37 -0.68 -16.04 -1.96
CA GLY A 37 -1.86 -16.77 -1.45
C GLY A 37 -2.96 -17.08 -2.47
N CYS A 38 -2.91 -16.53 -3.68
CA CYS A 38 -3.92 -16.79 -4.72
C CYS A 38 -3.36 -17.56 -5.94
N ALA A 39 -2.19 -18.20 -5.80
CA ALA A 39 -1.50 -18.87 -6.91
C ALA A 39 -2.37 -19.94 -7.60
N GLU A 40 -3.08 -20.75 -6.82
CA GLU A 40 -3.98 -21.80 -7.33
C GLU A 40 -5.11 -21.24 -8.21
N PHE A 41 -5.73 -20.13 -7.81
CA PHE A 41 -6.80 -19.49 -8.59
C PHE A 41 -6.26 -18.82 -9.87
N ILE A 42 -5.02 -18.32 -9.83
CA ILE A 42 -4.34 -17.77 -11.01
C ILE A 42 -4.01 -18.89 -12.00
N GLU A 43 -3.55 -20.03 -11.52
CA GLU A 43 -3.28 -21.20 -12.36
C GLU A 43 -4.57 -21.75 -12.99
N ALA A 44 -5.65 -21.85 -12.21
CA ALA A 44 -6.92 -22.37 -12.69
C ALA A 44 -7.53 -21.50 -13.81
N ILE A 45 -7.48 -20.16 -13.69
CA ILE A 45 -7.95 -19.29 -14.78
C ILE A 45 -7.03 -19.33 -16.00
N LYS A 46 -5.71 -19.47 -15.81
CA LYS A 46 -4.76 -19.64 -16.91
C LYS A 46 -5.07 -20.91 -17.69
N HIS A 47 -5.20 -22.03 -16.99
CA HIS A 47 -5.57 -23.31 -17.58
C HIS A 47 -6.89 -23.22 -18.37
N CYS A 48 -7.92 -22.56 -17.83
CA CYS A 48 -9.17 -22.35 -18.55
C CYS A 48 -8.98 -21.50 -19.83
N HIS A 49 -8.17 -20.45 -19.79
CA HIS A 49 -7.85 -19.63 -20.97
C HIS A 49 -7.02 -20.37 -22.03
N ASP A 50 -6.14 -21.28 -21.60
CA ASP A 50 -5.28 -22.07 -22.48
C ASP A 50 -6.08 -23.17 -23.17
N GLN A 51 -7.03 -23.81 -22.46
CA GLN A 51 -7.94 -24.80 -23.04
C GLN A 51 -9.02 -24.17 -23.95
N HIS A 52 -9.47 -22.96 -23.61
CA HIS A 52 -10.60 -22.32 -24.28
C HIS A 52 -10.25 -20.90 -24.76
N THR A 53 -9.27 -20.83 -25.67
CA THR A 53 -8.69 -19.57 -26.15
C THR A 53 -9.70 -18.62 -26.82
N VAL A 54 -10.75 -19.13 -27.46
CA VAL A 54 -11.83 -18.31 -28.03
C VAL A 54 -12.95 -18.07 -27.01
N LEU A 55 -13.32 -19.10 -26.25
CA LEU A 55 -14.47 -18.99 -25.32
C LEU A 55 -14.16 -18.11 -24.09
N LYS A 56 -12.89 -17.86 -23.80
CA LYS A 56 -12.50 -16.89 -22.77
C LYS A 56 -13.07 -15.48 -23.04
N PHE A 57 -13.25 -15.11 -24.31
CA PHE A 57 -13.76 -13.78 -24.68
C PHE A 57 -15.28 -13.64 -24.52
N ILE A 58 -16.02 -14.76 -24.54
CA ILE A 58 -17.48 -14.78 -24.30
C ILE A 58 -17.82 -15.03 -22.82
N GLY A 59 -16.83 -15.13 -21.94
CA GLY A 59 -17.03 -15.25 -20.49
C GLY A 59 -17.11 -16.69 -19.96
N TYR A 60 -16.71 -17.70 -20.74
CA TYR A 60 -16.75 -19.11 -20.32
C TYR A 60 -15.97 -19.37 -19.02
N CYS A 61 -14.86 -18.67 -18.79
CA CYS A 61 -14.01 -18.85 -17.60
C CYS A 61 -14.42 -17.96 -16.40
N ASN A 62 -15.66 -17.45 -16.35
CA ASN A 62 -16.09 -16.51 -15.31
C ASN A 62 -16.12 -17.12 -13.90
N ASP A 63 -16.33 -18.42 -13.75
CA ASP A 63 -16.31 -19.06 -12.42
C ASP A 63 -14.91 -19.02 -11.81
N HIS A 64 -13.89 -19.41 -12.59
CA HIS A 64 -12.48 -19.31 -12.21
C HIS A 64 -12.07 -17.87 -11.91
N LYS A 65 -12.54 -16.92 -12.72
CA LYS A 65 -12.35 -15.48 -12.49
C LYS A 65 -12.99 -15.01 -11.18
N THR A 66 -14.19 -15.48 -10.87
CA THR A 66 -14.91 -15.14 -9.65
C THR A 66 -14.17 -15.67 -8.43
N ALA A 67 -13.70 -16.92 -8.47
CA ALA A 67 -12.88 -17.51 -7.42
C ALA A 67 -11.59 -16.71 -7.16
N LEU A 68 -10.87 -16.35 -8.23
CA LEU A 68 -9.68 -15.49 -8.15
C LEU A 68 -10.01 -14.12 -7.53
N ASN A 69 -11.10 -13.48 -7.97
CA ASN A 69 -11.52 -12.19 -7.44
C ASN A 69 -11.85 -12.23 -5.94
N MET A 70 -12.45 -13.33 -5.47
CA MET A 70 -12.73 -13.52 -4.04
C MET A 70 -11.43 -13.63 -3.24
N CYS A 71 -10.47 -14.44 -3.70
CA CYS A 71 -9.16 -14.53 -3.06
C CYS A 71 -8.46 -13.16 -2.99
N LEU A 72 -8.39 -12.46 -4.13
CA LEU A 72 -7.76 -11.13 -4.20
C LEU A 72 -8.46 -10.09 -3.32
N ARG A 73 -9.78 -10.22 -3.13
CA ARG A 73 -10.56 -9.35 -2.27
C ARG A 73 -10.23 -9.60 -0.80
N THR A 74 -10.14 -10.85 -0.37
CA THR A 74 -9.71 -11.22 1.00
C THR A 74 -8.32 -10.67 1.30
N GLU A 75 -7.36 -10.93 0.42
CA GLU A 75 -6.00 -10.40 0.50
C GLU A 75 -5.95 -8.87 0.60
N ARG A 76 -6.80 -8.16 -0.16
CA ARG A 76 -6.91 -6.70 -0.08
C ARG A 76 -7.41 -6.26 1.30
N MET A 77 -8.41 -6.95 1.84
CA MET A 77 -8.99 -6.62 3.14
C MET A 77 -8.00 -6.84 4.28
N GLU A 78 -7.26 -7.95 4.27
CA GLU A 78 -6.22 -8.23 5.28
C GLU A 78 -5.13 -7.17 5.29
N ARG A 79 -4.64 -6.77 4.10
CA ARG A 79 -3.67 -5.67 3.98
C ARG A 79 -4.24 -4.37 4.49
N ALA A 80 -5.51 -4.08 4.19
CA ALA A 80 -6.17 -2.88 4.69
C ALA A 80 -6.27 -2.89 6.23
N VAL A 81 -6.54 -4.04 6.85
CA VAL A 81 -6.55 -4.20 8.32
C VAL A 81 -5.15 -3.93 8.90
N LYS A 82 -4.11 -4.60 8.38
CA LYS A 82 -2.72 -4.43 8.83
C LYS A 82 -2.26 -2.97 8.69
N ASN A 83 -2.58 -2.34 7.55
CA ASN A 83 -2.26 -0.94 7.31
C ASN A 83 -3.00 0.00 8.28
N ARG A 84 -4.28 -0.26 8.57
CA ARG A 84 -5.04 0.50 9.57
C ARG A 84 -4.45 0.36 10.97
N GLN A 85 -4.04 -0.84 11.36
CA GLN A 85 -3.38 -1.08 12.65
C GLN A 85 -2.04 -0.34 12.73
N HIS A 86 -1.18 -0.48 11.72
CA HIS A 86 0.10 0.23 11.66
C HIS A 86 -0.08 1.75 11.68
N ALA A 87 -1.09 2.29 10.97
CA ALA A 87 -1.40 3.71 10.99
C ALA A 87 -1.85 4.19 12.38
N LYS A 88 -2.65 3.39 13.10
CA LYS A 88 -3.05 3.70 14.48
C LYS A 88 -1.84 3.76 15.42
N LEU A 89 -0.97 2.75 15.37
CA LEU A 89 0.26 2.72 16.18
C LEU A 89 1.15 3.93 15.90
N LYS A 90 1.37 4.25 14.62
CA LYS A 90 2.15 5.44 14.24
C LYS A 90 1.54 6.74 14.76
N ARG A 91 0.22 6.88 14.69
CA ARG A 91 -0.48 8.06 15.24
C ARG A 91 -0.29 8.17 16.75
N GLN A 92 -0.40 7.06 17.49
CA GLN A 92 -0.18 7.03 18.93
C GLN A 92 1.26 7.42 19.28
N LEU A 93 2.25 6.87 18.59
CA LEU A 93 3.66 7.22 18.79
C LEU A 93 3.95 8.70 18.51
N ILE A 94 3.36 9.24 17.44
CA ILE A 94 3.48 10.66 17.10
C ILE A 94 2.87 11.51 18.20
N GLN A 95 1.65 11.18 18.65
CA GLN A 95 0.98 11.92 19.73
C GLN A 95 1.81 11.90 21.02
N GLN A 96 2.27 10.73 21.46
CA GLN A 96 3.10 10.59 22.66
C GLN A 96 4.36 11.44 22.58
N ARG A 97 5.00 11.53 21.41
CA ARG A 97 6.17 12.38 21.18
C ARG A 97 5.83 13.86 21.28
N TRP A 98 4.71 14.30 20.71
CA TRP A 98 4.26 15.70 20.83
C TRP A 98 3.98 16.06 22.29
N ASP A 99 3.28 15.20 23.01
CA ASP A 99 2.97 15.43 24.44
C ASP A 99 4.26 15.47 25.29
N GLN A 100 5.30 14.70 24.93
CA GLN A 100 6.60 14.76 25.61
C GLN A 100 7.30 16.09 25.38
N ILE A 101 7.32 16.57 24.13
CA ILE A 101 7.92 17.87 23.79
C ILE A 101 7.22 19.01 24.54
N GLU A 102 5.89 18.98 24.65
CA GLU A 102 5.10 19.98 25.38
C GLU A 102 5.34 19.96 26.89
N ARG A 103 5.64 18.79 27.47
CA ARG A 103 5.99 18.67 28.90
C ARG A 103 7.42 19.12 29.21
N GLU A 104 8.32 18.99 28.25
CA GLU A 104 9.74 19.37 28.38
C GLU A 104 10.00 20.86 28.06
N SER A 105 9.02 21.55 27.43
CA SER A 105 9.06 22.99 27.12
C SER A 105 8.49 23.85 28.24
#